data_AF-A0A3D4TNC1-F1
#
_entry.id   AF-A0A3D4TNC1-F1
#
_cell.length_a   1.000
_cell.length_b   1.000
_cell.length_c   1.000
_cell.angle_alpha   90.00
_cell.angle_beta   90.00
_cell.angle_gamma   90.00
#
_symmetry.space_group_name_H-M   'P 1'
#
loop_
_entity.id
_entity.type
_entity.pdbx_description
1 polymer ?
#
loop_
_entity_poly.entity_id
_entity_poly.type
_entity_poly.pdbx_seq_one_letter_code
_entity_poly.pdbx_strand_id
1 'polypeptide(L)'
;IILAVLAMVVVKALAESPWGMFTVIATMPIAILMGVYMRYIRPGKIGEISVVGLILLLAAIWYGGKVAAYPVWGPAFTFTGTQITWMLIGYG
;
A
#
# COMPACT_ATOMS: atom_id res chain seq x y z
N ILE A 1 -15.78 -9.60 -18.77
CA ILE A 1 -15.17 -10.94 -18.54
C ILE A 1 -13.65 -10.83 -18.36
N ILE A 2 -12.90 -10.29 -19.32
CA ILE A 2 -11.42 -10.19 -19.24
C ILE A 2 -10.93 -9.41 -18.00
N LEU A 3 -11.50 -8.23 -17.72
CA LEU A 3 -11.15 -7.44 -16.52
C LEU A 3 -11.41 -8.17 -15.20
N ALA A 4 -12.50 -8.95 -15.13
CA ALA A 4 -12.83 -9.72 -13.93
C ALA A 4 -11.82 -10.85 -13.66
N VAL A 5 -11.33 -11.50 -14.73
CA VAL A 5 -10.30 -12.53 -14.61
C VAL A 5 -8.96 -11.92 -14.17
N LEU A 6 -8.57 -10.78 -14.74
CA LEU A 6 -7.35 -10.07 -14.34
C LEU A 6 -7.40 -9.63 -12.87
N ALA A 7 -8.55 -9.11 -12.41
CA ALA A 7 -8.74 -8.73 -11.01
C ALA A 7 -8.58 -9.93 -10.04
N MET A 8 -9.14 -11.09 -10.38
CA MET A 8 -8.96 -12.31 -9.57
C MET A 8 -7.49 -12.75 -9.47
N VAL A 9 -6.72 -12.63 -10.55
CA VAL A 9 -5.28 -12.97 -10.56
C VAL A 9 -4.50 -12.02 -9.65
N VAL A 10 -4.77 -10.71 -9.72
CA VAL A 10 -4.12 -9.71 -8.86
C VAL A 10 -4.44 -9.94 -7.39
N VAL A 11 -5.71 -10.21 -7.05
CA VAL A 11 -6.13 -10.49 -5.66
C VAL A 11 -5.44 -11.74 -5.12
N LYS A 12 -5.35 -12.81 -5.91
CA LYS A 12 -4.63 -14.03 -5.50
C LYS A 12 -3.12 -13.80 -5.34
N ALA A 13 -2.51 -13.05 -6.26
CA ALA A 13 -1.09 -12.72 -6.18
C ALA A 13 -0.76 -11.85 -4.95
N LEU A 14 -1.65 -10.92 -4.58
CA LEU A 14 -1.50 -10.12 -3.36
C LEU A 14 -1.78 -10.94 -2.08
N ALA A 15 -2.68 -11.92 -2.14
CA ALA A 15 -2.95 -12.83 -1.02
C ALA A 15 -1.74 -13.72 -0.67
N GLU A 16 -0.97 -14.13 -1.67
CA GLU A 16 0.26 -14.91 -1.48
C GLU A 16 1.50 -14.04 -1.17
N SER A 17 1.40 -12.71 -1.29
CA SER A 17 2.51 -11.77 -1.08
C SER A 17 2.20 -10.74 0.02
N PRO A 18 2.52 -11.05 1.30
CA PRO A 18 2.34 -10.12 2.42
C PRO A 18 3.11 -8.81 2.24
N TRP A 19 4.26 -8.88 1.56
CA TRP A 19 5.08 -7.72 1.22
C TRP A 19 4.36 -6.77 0.25
N GLY A 20 3.73 -7.32 -0.79
CA GLY A 20 2.92 -6.55 -1.74
C GLY A 20 1.72 -5.89 -1.05
N MET A 21 0.99 -6.62 -0.20
CA MET A 21 -0.15 -6.07 0.51
C MET A 21 0.24 -4.92 1.46
N PHE A 22 1.33 -5.07 2.22
CA PHE A 22 1.82 -4.03 3.12
C PHE A 22 2.17 -2.75 2.37
N THR A 23 2.91 -2.85 1.27
CA THR A 23 3.32 -1.69 0.48
C THR A 23 2.12 -0.95 -0.11
N VAL A 24 1.11 -1.67 -0.61
CA VAL A 24 -0.14 -1.06 -1.10
C VAL A 24 -0.85 -0.30 0.01
N ILE A 25 -1.07 -0.92 1.17
CA ILE A 25 -1.71 -0.26 2.33
C ILE A 25 -0.89 0.96 2.76
N ALA A 26 0.44 0.87 2.78
CA ALA A 26 1.32 1.96 3.19
C ALA A 26 1.31 3.15 2.20
N THR A 27 0.99 2.93 0.92
CA THR A 27 0.89 4.05 -0.03
C THR A 27 -0.31 4.97 0.25
N MET A 28 -1.39 4.45 0.86
CA MET A 28 -2.59 5.22 1.20
C MET A 28 -2.32 6.39 2.18
N PRO A 29 -1.73 6.18 3.36
CA PRO A 29 -1.38 7.28 4.27
C PRO A 29 -0.29 8.18 3.69
N ILE A 30 0.65 7.66 2.88
CA ILE A 30 1.66 8.48 2.21
C ILE A 30 0.98 9.43 1.21
N ALA A 31 0.02 8.95 0.42
CA ALA A 31 -0.75 9.76 -0.51
C ALA A 31 -1.60 10.82 0.21
N ILE A 32 -2.23 10.46 1.34
CA ILE A 32 -2.97 11.41 2.17
C ILE A 32 -2.02 12.49 2.73
N LEU A 33 -0.86 12.10 3.26
CA LEU A 33 0.16 13.04 3.76
C LEU A 33 0.64 14.00 2.67
N MET A 34 0.96 13.47 1.48
CA MET A 34 1.36 14.29 0.34
C MET A 34 0.24 15.25 -0.09
N GLY A 35 -1.00 14.77 -0.18
CA GLY A 35 -2.17 15.57 -0.55
C GLY A 35 -2.48 16.68 0.46
N VAL A 36 -2.42 16.38 1.75
CA VAL A 36 -2.62 17.34 2.84
C VAL A 36 -1.48 18.37 2.87
N TYR A 37 -0.23 17.93 2.70
CA TYR A 37 0.93 18.84 2.68
C TYR A 37 0.87 19.80 1.49
N MET A 38 0.49 19.31 0.30
CA MET A 38 0.30 20.16 -0.89
C MET A 38 -0.82 21.18 -0.71
N ARG A 39 -1.89 20.81 0.03
CA ARG A 39 -3.08 21.64 0.17
C ARG A 39 -3.01 22.66 1.30
N TYR A 40 -2.35 22.35 2.42
CA TYR A 40 -2.34 23.20 3.62
C TYR A 40 -1.00 23.89 3.92
N ILE A 41 0.13 23.29 3.56
CA ILE A 41 1.43 23.78 4.04
C ILE A 41 2.09 24.68 2.99
N ARG A 42 2.26 24.23 1.74
CA ARG A 42 2.86 25.03 0.65
C ARG A 42 2.38 24.60 -0.74
N PRO A 43 1.36 25.25 -1.32
CA PRO A 43 0.97 25.00 -2.71
C PRO A 43 2.11 25.45 -3.65
N GLY A 44 2.55 24.56 -4.56
CA GLY A 44 3.51 24.87 -5.63
C GLY A 44 4.91 24.26 -5.50
N LYS A 45 5.29 23.69 -4.35
CA LYS A 45 6.60 23.01 -4.18
C LYS A 45 6.48 21.48 -4.27
N ILE A 46 6.22 20.99 -5.47
CA ILE A 46 6.06 19.54 -5.74
C ILE A 46 7.37 18.79 -5.43
N GLY A 47 8.53 19.40 -5.67
CA GLY A 47 9.84 18.74 -5.48
C GLY A 47 10.12 18.27 -4.04
N GLU A 48 9.81 19.08 -3.02
CA GLU A 48 10.05 18.71 -1.61
C GLU A 48 9.18 17.53 -1.18
N ILE A 49 7.89 17.56 -1.56
CA ILE A 49 6.94 16.48 -1.29
C ILE A 49 7.27 15.20 -2.04
N SER A 50 7.69 15.29 -3.31
CA SER A 50 8.07 14.11 -4.07
C SER A 50 9.29 13.41 -3.47
N VAL A 51 10.26 14.16 -2.94
CA VAL A 51 11.42 13.57 -2.25
C VAL A 51 11.00 12.94 -0.91
N VAL A 52 10.15 13.62 -0.14
CA VAL A 52 9.61 13.06 1.12
C VAL A 52 8.78 11.80 0.84
N GLY A 53 7.94 11.82 -0.19
CA GLY A 53 7.16 10.69 -0.65
C GLY A 53 8.04 9.53 -1.10
N LEU A 54 9.11 9.80 -1.85
CA LEU A 54 10.10 8.79 -2.27
C LEU A 54 10.78 8.14 -1.06
N ILE A 55 11.24 8.93 -0.09
CA ILE A 55 11.88 8.43 1.13
C ILE A 55 10.89 7.59 1.95
N LEU A 56 9.65 8.06 2.11
CA LEU A 56 8.59 7.33 2.80
C LEU A 56 8.24 6.02 2.09
N LEU A 57 8.25 6.01 0.75
CA LEU A 57 7.94 4.82 -0.05
C LEU A 57 9.07 3.78 0.03
N LEU A 58 10.33 4.23 0.00
CA LEU A 58 11.49 3.37 0.26
C LEU A 58 11.48 2.82 1.70
N ALA A 59 11.13 3.65 2.67
CA ALA A 59 10.95 3.22 4.05
C ALA A 59 9.80 2.20 4.16
N ALA A 60 8.67 2.42 3.51
CA ALA A 60 7.54 1.48 3.49
C ALA A 60 7.91 0.13 2.88
N ILE A 61 8.72 0.11 1.82
CA ILE A 61 9.24 -1.13 1.21
C ILE A 61 10.15 -1.89 2.20
N TRP A 62 11.05 -1.17 2.87
CA TRP A 62 11.97 -1.74 3.84
C TRP A 62 11.27 -2.25 5.10
N TYR A 63 10.34 -1.46 5.64
CA TYR A 63 9.48 -1.87 6.75
C TYR A 63 8.57 -3.03 6.35
N GLY A 64 8.04 -3.05 5.13
CA GLY A 64 7.25 -4.18 4.62
C GLY A 64 8.04 -5.49 4.59
N GLY A 65 9.33 -5.44 4.21
CA GLY A 65 10.22 -6.60 4.26
C GLY A 65 10.46 -7.10 5.71
N LYS A 66 10.60 -6.17 6.66
CA LYS A 66 10.73 -6.52 8.09
C LYS A 66 9.44 -7.03 8.71
N VAL A 67 8.30 -6.43 8.39
CA VAL A 67 6.97 -6.85 8.84
C VAL A 67 6.63 -8.25 8.32
N ALA A 68 6.99 -8.55 7.07
CA ALA A 68 6.87 -9.89 6.49
C ALA A 68 7.78 -10.94 7.16
N ALA A 69 8.92 -10.52 7.72
CA ALA A 69 9.89 -11.42 8.37
C ALA A 69 9.60 -11.70 9.85
N TYR A 70 8.72 -10.92 10.51
CA TYR A 70 8.41 -11.09 11.94
C TYR A 70 7.22 -12.03 12.16
N PRO A 71 7.34 -13.10 12.97
CA PRO A 71 6.33 -14.16 13.12
C PRO A 71 5.01 -13.73 13.77
N VAL A 72 4.95 -12.54 14.40
CA VAL A 72 3.73 -11.99 15.02
C VAL A 72 2.99 -11.02 14.09
N TRP A 73 3.71 -10.36 13.18
CA TRP A 73 3.15 -9.36 12.25
C TRP A 73 2.91 -9.94 10.84
N GLY A 74 3.59 -11.04 10.49
CA GLY A 74 3.32 -11.83 9.29
C GLY A 74 1.86 -12.32 9.19
N PRO A 75 1.28 -12.93 10.25
CA PRO A 75 -0.12 -13.38 10.27
C PRO A 75 -1.13 -12.24 10.15
N ALA A 76 -0.77 -11.03 10.61
CA ALA A 76 -1.63 -9.85 10.58
C ALA A 76 -1.69 -9.18 9.19
N PHE A 77 -0.73 -9.47 8.30
CA PHE A 77 -0.71 -9.01 6.91
C PHE A 77 -0.91 -10.13 5.87
N THR A 78 -0.96 -11.40 6.29
CA THR A 78 -1.56 -12.48 5.49
C THR A 78 -3.08 -12.43 5.62
N PHE A 79 -3.70 -11.60 4.78
CA PHE A 79 -5.15 -11.56 4.66
C PHE A 79 -5.63 -12.66 3.70
N THR A 80 -6.72 -13.32 4.08
CA THR A 80 -7.40 -14.26 3.17
C THR A 80 -7.91 -13.51 1.93
N GLY A 81 -7.96 -14.17 0.76
CA GLY A 81 -8.37 -13.53 -0.49
C GLY A 81 -9.75 -12.84 -0.43
N THR A 82 -10.65 -13.32 0.44
CA THR A 82 -11.92 -12.69 0.77
C THR A 82 -11.78 -11.35 1.50
N GLN A 83 -10.86 -11.23 2.46
CA GLN A 83 -10.60 -9.96 3.14
C GLN A 83 -9.97 -8.92 2.21
N ILE A 84 -9.06 -9.35 1.33
CA ILE A 84 -8.48 -8.47 0.29
C ILE A 84 -9.58 -7.98 -0.64
N THR A 85 -10.52 -8.85 -1.04
CA THR A 85 -11.67 -8.48 -1.88
C THR A 85 -12.54 -7.42 -1.20
N TRP A 86 -12.84 -7.57 0.10
CA TRP A 86 -13.58 -6.56 0.87
C TRP A 86 -12.82 -5.24 1.01
N MET A 87 -11.51 -5.26 1.25
CA MET A 87 -10.69 -4.05 1.31
C MET A 87 -10.62 -3.34 -0.05
N LEU A 88 -10.58 -4.08 -1.15
CA LEU A 88 -10.53 -3.54 -2.50
C LEU A 88 -11.88 -2.93 -2.90
N ILE A 89 -13.00 -3.52 -2.49
CA ILE A 89 -14.35 -2.94 -2.65
C ILE A 89 -14.56 -1.70 -1.77
N GLY A 90 -13.96 -1.67 -0.57
CA GLY A 90 -14.05 -0.50 0.31
C GLY A 90 -13.12 0.66 -0.09
N TYR A 91 -12.01 0.36 -0.77
CA TYR A 91 -11.02 1.34 -1.23
C TYR A 91 -11.24 1.82 -2.67
N GLY A 92 -11.74 0.96 -3.55
CA GLY A 92 -12.05 1.25 -4.97
C GLY A 92 -13.44 1.85 -5.16
#